data_AF-A0A1G4Z4A1-F1
#
_entry.id   AF-A0A1G4Z4A1-F1
#
_cell.length_a   1.000
_cell.length_b   1.000
_cell.length_c   1.000
_cell.angle_alpha   90.00
_cell.angle_beta   90.00
_cell.angle_gamma   90.00
#
_symmetry.space_group_name_H-M   'P 1'
#
loop_
_entity.id
_entity.type
_entity.pdbx_description
1 polymer ?
#
loop_
_entity_poly.entity_id
_entity_poly.type
_entity_poly.pdbx_seq_one_letter_code
_entity_poly.pdbx_strand_id
1 'polypeptide(L)'
;MAHRITTVVELPFDNLEQATVALQGHLRHMLTERLNIPAGQPMQVMDWDTLTVDGPTQQTDPGGRTWFTYTGTASSRLLRPVDPVDTGQQPQP
;
A
#
# COMPACT_ATOMS: atom_id res chain seq x y z
N MET A 1 -3.65 14.75 -5.72
CA MET A 1 -4.84 14.30 -4.98
C MET A 1 -4.50 12.98 -4.31
N ALA A 2 -4.94 12.74 -3.07
CA ALA A 2 -4.71 11.46 -2.41
C ALA A 2 -5.71 10.42 -2.94
N HIS A 3 -5.22 9.29 -3.47
CA HIS A 3 -6.11 8.21 -3.91
C HIS A 3 -6.29 7.20 -2.79
N ARG A 4 -7.53 6.89 -2.44
CA ARG A 4 -7.85 5.80 -1.53
C ARG A 4 -7.90 4.50 -2.33
N ILE A 5 -7.12 3.51 -1.91
CA ILE A 5 -7.07 2.18 -2.53
C ILE A 5 -7.53 1.17 -1.49
N THR A 6 -8.45 0.31 -1.88
CA THR A 6 -8.99 -0.77 -1.07
C THR A 6 -8.72 -2.09 -1.76
N THR A 7 -8.33 -3.09 -0.99
CA THR A 7 -8.13 -4.47 -1.44
C THR A 7 -8.53 -5.45 -0.36
N VAL A 8 -8.65 -6.73 -0.73
CA VAL A 8 -9.02 -7.81 0.16
C VAL A 8 -7.99 -8.93 0.12
N VAL A 9 -7.88 -9.67 1.22
CA VAL A 9 -7.15 -10.94 1.28
C VAL A 9 -7.99 -11.94 2.05
N GLU A 10 -7.89 -13.20 1.64
CA GLU A 10 -8.50 -14.33 2.32
C GLU A 10 -7.38 -15.21 2.87
N LEU A 11 -7.46 -15.57 4.15
CA LEU A 11 -6.54 -16.49 4.81
C LEU A 11 -7.29 -17.74 5.27
N PRO A 12 -6.64 -18.92 5.31
CA PRO A 12 -7.24 -20.14 5.85
C PRO A 12 -7.24 -20.18 7.39
N PHE A 13 -6.73 -19.13 8.05
CA PHE A 13 -6.68 -18.98 9.50
C PHE A 13 -6.81 -17.50 9.89
N ASP A 14 -7.33 -17.24 11.10
CA ASP A 14 -7.43 -15.89 11.66
C ASP A 14 -6.04 -15.40 12.08
N ASN A 15 -5.42 -14.55 11.25
CA ASN A 15 -4.12 -13.96 11.53
C ASN A 15 -4.02 -12.55 10.94
N LEU A 16 -4.30 -11.56 11.78
CA LEU A 16 -4.27 -10.14 11.43
C LEU A 16 -2.87 -9.67 10.95
N GLU A 17 -1.79 -10.19 11.52
CA GLU A 17 -0.43 -9.79 11.16
C GLU A 17 -0.10 -10.20 9.73
N GLN A 18 -0.33 -11.47 9.39
CA GLN A 18 -0.13 -11.97 8.03
C GLN A 18 -1.08 -11.31 7.03
N ALA A 19 -2.33 -11.07 7.44
CA ALA A 19 -3.29 -10.34 6.61
C ALA A 19 -2.80 -8.92 6.30
N THR A 20 -2.24 -8.22 7.29
CA THR A 20 -1.71 -6.86 7.14
C THR A 20 -0.54 -6.83 6.16
N VAL A 21 0.40 -7.78 6.27
CA VAL A 21 1.54 -7.89 5.32
C VAL A 21 1.05 -8.16 3.90
N ALA A 22 0.11 -9.09 3.73
CA ALA A 22 -0.48 -9.40 2.43
C ALA A 22 -1.21 -8.18 1.83
N LEU A 23 -2.01 -7.47 2.64
CA LEU A 23 -2.71 -6.24 2.25
C LEU A 23 -1.73 -5.16 1.78
N GLN A 24 -0.64 -4.92 2.52
CA GLN A 24 0.39 -3.95 2.12
C GLN A 24 1.00 -4.32 0.76
N GLY A 25 1.30 -5.61 0.54
CA GLY A 25 1.79 -6.10 -0.74
C GLY A 25 0.81 -5.84 -1.89
N HIS A 26 -0.46 -6.21 -1.72
CA HIS A 26 -1.51 -6.00 -2.72
C HIS A 26 -1.76 -4.51 -3.00
N LEU A 27 -1.82 -3.67 -1.97
CA LEU A 27 -2.01 -2.22 -2.13
C LEU A 27 -0.85 -1.59 -2.92
N ARG A 28 0.39 -1.99 -2.63
CA ARG A 28 1.58 -1.53 -3.38
C ARG A 28 1.52 -1.98 -4.84
N HIS A 29 1.12 -3.22 -5.09
CA HIS A 29 0.97 -3.74 -6.46
C HIS A 29 -0.07 -2.93 -7.25
N MET A 30 -1.27 -2.74 -6.67
CA MET A 30 -2.33 -1.95 -7.29
C MET A 30 -1.92 -0.50 -7.56
N LEU A 31 -1.17 0.12 -6.65
CA LEU A 31 -0.65 1.47 -6.87
C LEU A 31 0.29 1.52 -8.08
N THR A 32 1.16 0.51 -8.22
CA THR A 32 2.14 0.41 -9.31
C THR A 32 1.44 0.18 -10.66
N GLU A 33 0.48 -0.76 -10.70
CA GLU A 33 -0.30 -1.06 -11.91
C GLU A 33 -1.17 0.14 -12.34
N ARG A 34 -1.81 0.83 -11.40
CA ARG A 34 -2.71 1.94 -11.72
C ARG A 34 -2.01 3.18 -12.25
N LEU A 35 -0.78 3.43 -11.82
CA LEU A 35 -0.17 4.74 -12.05
C LEU A 35 0.73 4.83 -13.26
N ASN A 36 1.14 3.71 -13.86
CA ASN A 36 1.94 3.65 -15.11
C ASN A 36 2.94 4.82 -15.22
N ILE A 37 3.69 5.09 -14.14
CA ILE A 37 4.38 6.38 -13.96
C ILE A 37 5.54 6.45 -14.95
N PRO A 38 5.54 7.42 -15.88
CA PRO A 38 6.67 7.66 -16.76
C PRO A 38 7.89 8.09 -15.94
N ALA A 39 9.09 7.67 -16.37
CA ALA A 39 10.33 8.14 -15.77
C ALA A 39 10.36 9.68 -15.71
N GLY A 40 10.64 10.25 -14.53
CA GLY A 40 10.74 11.71 -14.31
C GLY A 40 9.50 12.37 -13.70
N GLN A 41 8.41 11.65 -13.47
CA GLN A 41 7.24 12.15 -12.72
C GLN A 41 7.38 11.91 -11.20
N PRO A 42 6.73 12.71 -10.34
CA PRO A 42 6.76 12.52 -8.89
C PRO A 42 6.24 11.13 -8.52
N MET A 43 7.05 10.39 -7.77
CA MET A 43 6.75 9.03 -7.36
C MET A 43 5.57 9.04 -6.40
N GLN A 44 4.48 8.38 -6.76
CA GLN A 44 3.38 8.17 -5.83
C GLN A 44 3.65 6.93 -4.98
N VAL A 45 3.41 7.04 -3.68
CA VAL A 45 3.60 5.96 -2.71
C VAL A 45 2.37 5.78 -1.85
N MET A 46 2.22 4.60 -1.26
CA MET A 46 1.22 4.37 -0.22
C MET A 46 1.59 5.15 1.05
N ASP A 47 0.58 5.74 1.67
CA ASP A 47 0.69 6.35 2.99
C ASP A 47 0.26 5.34 4.04
N TRP A 48 1.22 4.59 4.58
CA TRP A 48 0.94 3.48 5.49
C TRP A 48 0.36 3.93 6.83
N ASP A 49 0.57 5.19 7.23
CA ASP A 49 -0.03 5.75 8.44
C ASP A 49 -1.56 5.87 8.31
N THR A 50 -2.08 5.79 7.08
CA THR A 50 -3.52 5.80 6.79
C THR A 50 -4.11 4.40 6.58
N LEU A 51 -3.31 3.34 6.73
CA LEU A 51 -3.77 1.98 6.55
C LEU A 51 -4.76 1.59 7.66
N THR A 52 -5.98 1.28 7.26
CA THR A 52 -6.98 0.62 8.10
C THR A 52 -7.18 -0.80 7.62
N VAL A 53 -7.25 -1.74 8.56
CA VAL A 53 -7.54 -3.16 8.30
C VAL A 53 -8.83 -3.52 9.04
N ASP A 54 -9.82 -3.96 8.28
CA ASP A 54 -11.12 -4.40 8.77
C ASP A 54 -11.26 -5.93 8.63
N GLY A 55 -11.82 -6.59 9.64
CA GLY A 55 -12.01 -8.04 9.67
C GLY A 55 -11.41 -8.72 10.93
N PRO A 56 -11.38 -10.07 10.96
CA PRO A 56 -11.81 -10.96 9.88
C PRO A 56 -13.33 -11.05 9.75
N THR A 57 -13.79 -11.17 8.51
CA THR A 57 -15.10 -11.78 8.23
C THR A 57 -14.89 -13.26 7.99
N GLN A 58 -15.43 -14.10 8.88
CA GLN A 58 -15.36 -15.56 8.72
C GLN A 58 -16.40 -16.02 7.71
N GLN A 59 -15.98 -16.82 6.73
CA GLN A 59 -16.85 -17.41 5.73
C GLN A 59 -16.57 -18.90 5.64
N THR A 60 -17.61 -19.73 5.57
CA THR A 60 -17.47 -21.16 5.32
C THR A 60 -18.01 -21.46 3.94
N ASP A 61 -17.19 -22.06 3.08
CA ASP A 61 -17.59 -22.46 1.74
C ASP A 61 -18.50 -23.71 1.77
N PRO A 62 -19.19 -24.05 0.67
CA PRO A 62 -20.04 -25.25 0.60
C PRO A 62 -19.29 -26.57 0.84
N GLY A 63 -17.96 -26.57 0.73
CA GLY A 63 -17.10 -27.72 1.02
C GLY A 63 -16.68 -27.81 2.50
N GLY A 64 -17.19 -26.92 3.35
CA GLY A 64 -16.88 -26.87 4.78
C GLY A 64 -15.54 -26.23 5.12
N ARG A 65 -14.82 -25.65 4.15
CA ARG A 65 -13.57 -24.93 4.44
C ARG A 65 -13.90 -23.53 4.92
N THR A 66 -13.18 -23.10 5.96
CA THR A 66 -13.34 -21.78 6.55
C THR A 66 -12.24 -20.85 6.06
N TRP A 67 -12.64 -19.65 5.67
CA TRP A 67 -11.78 -18.57 5.21
C TRP A 67 -12.03 -17.33 6.06
N PHE A 68 -10.96 -16.55 6.27
CA PHE A 68 -10.96 -15.33 7.04
C PHE A 68 -10.61 -14.17 6.10
N THR A 69 -11.60 -13.34 5.82
CA THR A 69 -11.48 -12.25 4.86
C THR A 69 -11.15 -10.96 5.58
N TYR A 70 -10.08 -10.30 5.17
CA TYR A 70 -9.65 -8.99 5.66
C TYR A 70 -9.71 -7.99 4.53
N THR A 71 -10.16 -6.78 4.84
CA THR A 71 -10.18 -5.66 3.90
C THR A 71 -9.17 -4.62 4.37
N GLY A 72 -8.25 -4.25 3.49
CA GLY A 72 -7.27 -3.20 3.76
C GLY A 72 -7.56 -1.99 2.91
N THR A 73 -7.54 -0.82 3.53
CA THR A 73 -7.69 0.45 2.84
C THR A 73 -6.60 1.42 3.24
N ALA A 74 -5.92 2.03 2.28
CA ALA A 74 -4.93 3.07 2.54
C ALA A 74 -4.98 4.16 1.47
N SER A 75 -4.57 5.36 1.85
CA SER A 75 -4.38 6.48 0.93
C SER A 75 -3.00 6.40 0.28
N SER A 76 -2.87 7.05 -0.88
CA SER A 76 -1.58 7.31 -1.52
C SER A 76 -1.24 8.80 -1.45
N ARG A 77 0.06 9.08 -1.45
CA ARG A 77 0.61 10.44 -1.47
C ARG A 77 1.69 10.58 -2.53
N LEU A 78 1.82 11.78 -3.09
CA LEU A 78 2.94 12.10 -3.96
C LEU A 78 4.18 12.36 -3.11
N LEU A 79 5.27 11.66 -3.37
CA LEU A 79 6.58 12.11 -2.96
C LEU A 79 6.94 13.28 -3.86
N ARG A 80 7.11 14.46 -3.24
CA ARG A 80 7.81 15.53 -3.95
C ARG A 80 9.26 15.08 -4.12
N PRO A 81 9.89 15.36 -5.27
CA PRO A 81 11.34 15.29 -5.36
C PRO A 81 11.90 16.09 -4.19
N VAL A 82 12.74 15.47 -3.37
CA VAL A 82 13.58 16.23 -2.45
C VAL A 82 14.45 17.08 -3.37
N ASP A 83 14.35 18.41 -3.28
CA ASP A 83 15.27 19.28 -4.00
C ASP A 83 16.69 18.78 -3.71
N PRO A 84 17.55 18.62 -4.74
CA PRO A 84 18.93 18.25 -4.50
C PRO A 84 19.49 19.29 -3.53
N VAL A 85 19.97 18.81 -2.39
CA VAL A 85 20.62 19.66 -1.38
C VAL A 85 21.57 20.59 -2.11
N ASP A 86 21.25 21.88 -2.10
CA ASP A 86 22.11 22.96 -2.57
C ASP A 86 23.37 22.89 -1.70
N THR A 87 24.36 22.14 -2.17
CA THR A 87 25.69 22.10 -1.58
C THR A 87 26.40 23.34 -2.09
N GLY A 88 25.94 24.50 -1.62
CA GLY A 88 26.49 25.80 -1.98
C GLY A 88 27.98 25.88 -1.62
N GLN A 89 28.81 26.00 -2.66
CA GLN A 89 29.94 26.95 -2.80
C GLN A 89 31.08 26.88 -1.75
N GLN A 90 32.23 26.23 -2.06
CA GLN A 90 33.51 26.76 -2.62
C GLN A 90 34.42 27.53 -1.62
N PRO A 91 35.78 27.45 -1.71
CA PRO A 91 36.52 28.03 -2.84
C PRO A 91 37.70 27.23 -3.39
N GLN A 92 37.99 27.52 -4.67
CA GLN A 92 39.23 27.19 -5.37
C GLN A 92 40.41 28.03 -4.82
N PRO A 93 41.64 27.49 -4.79
CA PRO A 93 42.85 28.25 -5.06
C PRO A 93 43.17 28.32 -6.56
#